data_AF-A0A3N5PQM9-F1
#
_entry.id   AF-A0A3N5PQM9-F1
#
_cell.length_a   1.000
_cell.length_b   1.000
_cell.length_c   1.000
_cell.angle_alpha   90.00
_cell.angle_beta   90.00
_cell.angle_gamma   90.00
#
_symmetry.space_group_name_H-M   'P 1'
#
loop_
_entity.id
_entity.type
_entity.pdbx_description
1 polymer ?
#
loop_
_entity_poly.entity_id
_entity_poly.type
_entity_poly.pdbx_seq_one_letter_code
_entity_poly.pdbx_strand_id
1 'polypeptide(L)'
;WPNGIALSPDERYLYMNTGVQNVLRYELAADGTLRNRSVFISGEGSDGMKVDVLGNLYTTNGAGAGEVRITSPAGVRLGVLELPVPAGEPRAQVCATNVAFGDRDSRTLYITACEHVYRIRMNVAGVHPAARRR
;
A
#
# COMPACT_ATOMS: atom_id res chain seq x y z
N TRP A 1 10.09 -12.71 1.06
CA TRP A 1 8.73 -13.22 1.36
C TRP A 1 7.72 -12.34 0.64
N PRO A 2 7.07 -12.81 -0.43
CA PRO A 2 6.06 -12.01 -1.10
C PRO A 2 4.90 -11.75 -0.14
N ASN A 3 4.41 -10.51 -0.07
CA ASN A 3 3.38 -10.12 0.89
C ASN A 3 2.31 -9.24 0.22
N GLY A 4 2.52 -7.92 0.19
CA GLY A 4 1.59 -6.99 -0.45
C GLY A 4 1.44 -7.19 -1.96
N ILE A 5 0.20 -7.11 -2.42
CA ILE A 5 -0.22 -7.13 -3.82
C ILE A 5 -1.29 -6.06 -4.07
N ALA A 6 -1.19 -5.34 -5.18
CA ALA A 6 -2.21 -4.39 -5.60
C ALA A 6 -2.29 -4.27 -7.12
N LEU A 7 -3.46 -3.88 -7.64
CA LEU A 7 -3.64 -3.49 -9.03
C LEU A 7 -3.68 -1.97 -9.13
N SER A 8 -3.18 -1.42 -10.24
CA SER A 8 -3.49 -0.03 -10.63
C SER A 8 -5.00 0.14 -10.84
N PRO A 9 -5.53 1.38 -10.79
CA PRO A 9 -6.97 1.60 -10.88
C PRO A 9 -7.60 1.11 -12.20
N ASP A 10 -6.80 1.11 -13.26
CA ASP A 10 -7.15 0.65 -14.60
C ASP A 10 -6.82 -0.83 -14.85
N GLU A 11 -6.34 -1.55 -13.83
CA GLU A 11 -5.96 -2.97 -13.88
C GLU A 11 -4.89 -3.29 -14.95
N ARG A 12 -4.10 -2.31 -15.39
CA ARG A 12 -2.99 -2.52 -16.34
C ARG A 12 -1.67 -2.90 -15.69
N TYR A 13 -1.51 -2.60 -14.40
CA TYR A 13 -0.32 -2.94 -13.64
C TYR A 13 -0.65 -3.73 -12.39
N LEU A 14 0.15 -4.75 -12.12
CA LEU A 14 0.19 -5.46 -10.85
C LEU A 14 1.46 -5.07 -10.10
N TYR A 15 1.29 -4.57 -8.87
CA TYR A 15 2.35 -4.32 -7.92
C TYR A 15 2.46 -5.50 -6.97
N MET A 16 3.68 -5.97 -6.75
CA MET A 16 3.96 -7.03 -5.79
C MET A 16 5.22 -6.71 -5.03
N ASN A 17 5.14 -6.77 -3.72
CA ASN A 17 6.30 -6.70 -2.85
C ASN A 17 6.86 -8.11 -2.63
N THR A 18 8.19 -8.26 -2.72
CA THR A 18 8.89 -9.55 -2.61
C THR A 18 9.54 -9.80 -1.24
N GLY A 19 9.34 -8.89 -0.28
CA GLY A 19 9.85 -9.00 1.10
C GLY A 19 11.38 -8.95 1.20
N VAL A 20 12.04 -8.48 0.15
CA VAL A 20 13.44 -8.05 0.19
C VAL A 20 13.58 -6.85 -0.74
N GLN A 21 13.39 -5.67 -0.16
CA GLN A 21 13.78 -4.37 -0.67
C GLN A 21 13.02 -3.81 -1.88
N ASN A 22 12.33 -4.58 -2.72
CA ASN A 22 11.70 -4.00 -3.91
C ASN A 22 10.19 -4.20 -3.96
N VAL A 23 9.49 -3.16 -4.46
CA VAL A 23 8.17 -3.34 -5.07
C VAL A 23 8.38 -3.54 -6.55
N LEU A 24 7.99 -4.71 -7.03
CA LEU A 24 7.98 -5.04 -8.45
C LEU A 24 6.67 -4.56 -9.08
N ARG A 25 6.76 -4.18 -10.36
CA ARG A 25 5.61 -3.89 -11.21
C ARG A 25 5.64 -4.79 -12.43
N TYR A 26 4.48 -5.36 -12.74
CA TYR A 26 4.23 -6.17 -13.92
C TYR A 26 3.13 -5.51 -14.74
N GLU A 27 3.23 -5.60 -16.06
CA GLU A 27 2.07 -5.35 -16.92
C GLU A 27 1.10 -6.52 -16.80
N LEU A 28 -0.17 -6.23 -16.59
CA LEU A 28 -1.25 -7.20 -16.53
C LEU A 28 -2.01 -7.16 -17.86
N ALA A 29 -1.93 -8.25 -18.61
CA ALA A 29 -2.68 -8.41 -19.84
C ALA A 29 -4.15 -8.77 -19.55
N ALA A 30 -5.03 -8.57 -20.54
CA ALA A 30 -6.46 -8.83 -20.41
C ALA A 30 -6.80 -10.30 -20.13
N ASP A 31 -5.91 -11.23 -20.47
CA ASP A 31 -6.01 -12.66 -20.18
C ASP A 31 -5.51 -13.03 -18.76
N GLY A 32 -5.11 -12.04 -17.96
CA GLY A 32 -4.56 -12.21 -16.62
C GLY A 32 -3.06 -12.53 -16.59
N THR A 33 -2.38 -12.62 -17.74
CA THR A 33 -0.94 -12.92 -17.78
C THR A 33 -0.09 -11.72 -17.38
N LEU A 34 0.99 -11.99 -16.63
CA LEU A 34 1.95 -10.97 -16.20
C LEU A 34 3.15 -10.88 -17.14
N ARG A 35 3.50 -9.66 -17.53
CA ARG A 35 4.58 -9.36 -18.50
C ARG A 35 5.46 -8.22 -17.98
N ASN A 36 6.60 -8.01 -18.63
CA ASN A 36 7.44 -6.81 -18.48
C ASN A 36 7.75 -6.43 -17.01
N ARG A 37 8.25 -7.40 -16.23
CA ARG A 37 8.66 -7.17 -14.84
C ARG A 37 9.68 -6.03 -14.76
N SER A 38 9.40 -5.05 -13.91
CA SER A 38 10.30 -3.95 -13.59
C SER A 38 10.36 -3.71 -12.08
N VAL A 39 11.45 -3.10 -11.60
CA VAL A 39 11.51 -2.56 -10.22
C VAL A 39 10.81 -1.21 -10.24
N PHE A 40 9.77 -1.07 -9.42
CA PHE A 40 9.00 0.17 -9.31
C PHE A 40 9.46 1.03 -8.14
N ILE A 41 9.72 0.40 -6.99
CA ILE A 41 10.32 1.03 -5.82
C ILE A 41 11.51 0.17 -5.41
N SER A 42 12.66 0.80 -5.19
CA SER A 42 13.93 0.13 -4.84
C SER A 42 14.31 0.39 -3.39
N GLY A 43 14.82 -0.62 -2.68
CA GLY A 43 15.29 -0.51 -1.30
C GLY A 43 14.21 -0.36 -0.22
N GLU A 44 12.94 -0.22 -0.59
CA GLU A 44 11.82 0.14 0.29
C GLU A 44 10.63 -0.84 0.22
N GLY A 45 10.84 -2.04 -0.31
CA GLY A 45 9.88 -3.16 -0.31
C GLY A 45 9.40 -3.51 1.09
N SER A 46 8.08 -3.72 1.23
CA SER A 46 7.33 -3.38 2.44
C SER A 46 6.60 -4.61 3.05
N ASP A 47 5.41 -4.49 3.64
CA ASP A 47 4.50 -5.58 4.01
C ASP A 47 3.27 -5.52 3.06
N GLY A 48 2.13 -5.00 3.54
CA GLY A 48 0.92 -4.76 2.75
C GLY A 48 0.97 -3.51 1.85
N MET A 49 0.03 -3.44 0.90
CA MET A 49 -0.12 -2.31 -0.02
C MET A 49 -1.55 -2.12 -0.55
N LYS A 50 -1.86 -0.88 -0.95
CA LYS A 50 -3.13 -0.52 -1.59
C LYS A 50 -2.96 0.69 -2.52
N VAL A 51 -3.90 0.91 -3.44
CA VAL A 51 -3.86 2.01 -4.42
C VAL A 51 -5.08 2.92 -4.28
N ASP A 52 -4.88 4.22 -4.50
CA ASP A 52 -5.96 5.22 -4.60
C ASP A 52 -6.43 5.48 -6.04
N VAL A 53 -7.51 6.23 -6.22
CA VAL A 53 -8.10 6.47 -7.56
C VAL A 53 -7.20 7.27 -8.51
N LEU A 54 -6.15 7.93 -8.01
CA LEU A 54 -5.14 8.61 -8.83
C LEU A 54 -3.95 7.69 -9.17
N GLY A 55 -3.98 6.45 -8.69
CA GLY A 55 -2.94 5.46 -8.91
C GLY A 55 -1.76 5.58 -7.94
N ASN A 56 -1.87 6.37 -6.87
CA ASN A 56 -0.81 6.39 -5.86
C ASN A 56 -0.81 5.08 -5.08
N LEU A 57 0.38 4.49 -4.92
CA LEU A 57 0.60 3.26 -4.19
C LEU A 57 0.97 3.58 -2.73
N TYR A 58 0.20 3.00 -1.80
CA TYR A 58 0.41 3.04 -0.37
C TYR A 58 1.09 1.74 0.03
N THR A 59 2.24 1.82 0.70
CA THR A 59 3.04 0.65 1.12
C THR A 59 3.37 0.76 2.60
N THR A 60 3.11 -0.28 3.38
CA THR A 60 3.39 -0.30 4.83
C THR A 60 4.76 -0.90 5.13
N ASN A 61 5.49 -0.41 6.13
CA ASN A 61 6.88 -0.84 6.38
C ASN A 61 7.05 -2.15 7.19
N GLY A 62 5.98 -2.90 7.45
CA GLY A 62 6.04 -4.20 8.13
C GLY A 62 6.54 -4.08 9.56
N ALA A 63 7.46 -4.96 9.97
CA ALA A 63 8.14 -4.90 11.27
C ALA A 63 9.14 -3.72 11.34
N GLY A 64 8.64 -2.49 11.20
CA GLY A 64 9.41 -1.25 11.23
C GLY A 64 8.79 -0.18 12.12
N ALA A 65 9.11 1.08 11.85
CA ALA A 65 8.73 2.26 12.66
C ALA A 65 7.24 2.64 12.58
N GLY A 66 6.40 1.88 11.86
CA GLY A 66 4.99 2.23 11.68
C GLY A 66 4.79 3.32 10.64
N GLU A 67 5.24 3.07 9.41
CA GLU A 67 5.13 4.04 8.32
C GLU A 67 4.27 3.52 7.20
N VAL A 68 3.47 4.41 6.61
CA VAL A 68 2.83 4.19 5.31
C VAL A 68 3.40 5.18 4.31
N ARG A 69 4.19 4.68 3.36
CA ARG A 69 4.75 5.49 2.26
C ARG A 69 3.72 5.61 1.15
N ILE A 70 3.66 6.79 0.55
CA ILE A 70 2.81 7.09 -0.61
C ILE A 70 3.71 7.38 -1.81
N THR A 71 3.56 6.60 -2.88
CA THR A 71 4.35 6.71 -4.11
C THR A 71 3.43 6.94 -5.30
N SER A 72 3.75 7.93 -6.14
CA SER A 72 2.96 8.25 -7.34
C SER A 72 3.02 7.13 -8.39
N PRO A 73 2.10 7.09 -9.38
CA PRO A 73 2.17 6.13 -10.50
C PRO A 73 3.49 6.15 -11.28
N ALA A 74 4.21 7.28 -11.23
CA ALA A 74 5.51 7.46 -11.87
C ALA A 74 6.69 6.92 -11.02
N GLY A 75 6.43 6.39 -9.82
CA GLY A 75 7.46 5.88 -8.91
C GLY A 75 8.09 6.94 -8.01
N VAL A 76 7.50 8.14 -7.93
CA VAL A 76 8.03 9.25 -7.10
C VAL A 76 7.40 9.22 -5.71
N ARG A 77 8.21 9.25 -4.65
CA ARG A 77 7.70 9.33 -3.26
C ARG A 77 7.03 10.68 -3.03
N LEU A 78 5.74 10.66 -2.71
CA LEU A 78 4.92 11.83 -2.42
C LEU A 78 4.97 12.21 -0.94
N GLY A 79 5.11 11.22 -0.05
CA GLY A 79 5.16 11.45 1.38
C GLY A 79 5.17 10.15 2.19
N VAL A 80 5.19 10.31 3.51
CA VAL A 80 5.14 9.23 4.51
C VAL A 80 4.14 9.64 5.58
N LEU A 81 3.28 8.71 6.00
CA LEU A 81 2.45 8.82 7.18
C LEU A 81 3.14 8.06 8.31
N GLU A 82 3.51 8.78 9.36
CA GLU A 82 4.07 8.20 10.58
C GLU A 82 2.94 7.88 11.55
N LEU A 83 2.86 6.63 11.99
CA LEU A 83 1.90 6.22 13.01
C LEU A 83 2.41 6.65 14.38
N PRO A 84 1.52 7.12 15.28
CA PRO A 84 1.93 7.48 16.62
C PRO A 84 2.43 6.23 17.37
N VAL A 85 3.46 6.41 18.20
CA VAL A 85 3.95 5.36 19.11
C VAL A 85 3.18 5.51 20.44
N PRO A 86 2.36 4.53 20.85
CA PRO A 86 1.67 4.60 22.12
C PRO A 86 2.66 4.63 23.30
N ALA A 87 2.39 5.49 24.28
CA ALA A 87 3.22 5.59 25.47
C ALA A 87 3.20 4.28 26.26
N GLY A 88 4.37 3.76 26.63
CA GLY A 88 4.51 2.51 27.40
C GLY A 88 4.75 1.26 26.55
N GLU A 89 4.77 1.37 25.21
CA GLU A 89 5.19 0.26 24.35
C GLU A 89 6.69 -0.04 24.56
N PRO A 90 7.06 -1.28 24.93
CA PRO A 90 8.45 -1.63 25.25
C PRO A 90 9.36 -1.68 24.01
N ARG A 91 8.79 -1.59 22.80
CA ARG A 91 9.52 -1.46 21.54
C ARG A 91 8.99 -0.25 20.77
N ALA A 92 9.88 0.53 20.17
CA ALA A 92 9.53 1.61 19.23
C ALA A 92 8.95 1.09 17.88
N GLN A 93 8.43 -0.14 17.86
CA GLN A 93 8.07 -0.87 16.66
C GLN A 93 6.55 -0.95 16.61
N VAL A 94 5.92 0.02 15.96
CA VAL A 94 4.46 0.08 15.77
C VAL A 94 3.99 -0.92 14.70
N CYS A 95 4.91 -1.36 13.84
CA CYS A 95 4.74 -2.38 12.80
C CYS A 95 3.54 -2.16 11.85
N ALA A 96 3.57 -1.16 10.97
CA ALA A 96 2.49 -1.01 9.99
C ALA A 96 2.47 -2.24 9.04
N THR A 97 1.49 -3.11 9.19
CA THR A 97 1.46 -4.41 8.47
C THR A 97 0.58 -4.37 7.23
N ASN A 98 -0.55 -3.65 7.25
CA ASN A 98 -1.44 -3.59 6.09
C ASN A 98 -2.28 -2.31 6.05
N VAL A 99 -2.85 -2.01 4.88
CA VAL A 99 -3.66 -0.82 4.59
C VAL A 99 -4.90 -1.16 3.78
N ALA A 100 -6.02 -0.53 4.08
CA ALA A 100 -7.22 -0.58 3.25
C ALA A 100 -7.97 0.75 3.31
N PHE A 101 -8.52 1.19 2.18
CA PHE A 101 -9.48 2.29 2.17
C PHE A 101 -10.87 1.75 2.50
N GLY A 102 -11.59 2.48 3.36
CA GLY A 102 -12.94 2.16 3.78
C GLY A 102 -13.81 3.40 3.93
N ASP A 103 -14.93 3.22 4.63
CA ASP A 103 -16.09 4.12 4.69
C ASP A 103 -16.81 4.27 3.34
N ARG A 104 -18.01 4.86 3.35
CA ARG A 104 -18.88 4.94 2.16
C ARG A 104 -18.27 5.71 0.99
N ASP A 105 -17.35 6.62 1.27
CA ASP A 105 -16.69 7.47 0.28
C ASP A 105 -15.25 7.04 -0.03
N SER A 106 -14.82 5.88 0.51
CA SER A 106 -13.48 5.32 0.33
C SER A 106 -12.34 6.26 0.72
N ARG A 107 -12.58 7.27 1.56
CA ARG A 107 -11.58 8.30 1.90
C ARG A 107 -11.02 8.12 3.31
N THR A 108 -11.28 7.01 3.97
CA THR A 108 -10.64 6.68 5.25
C THR A 108 -9.66 5.54 5.03
N LEU A 109 -8.38 5.78 5.32
CA LEU A 109 -7.35 4.77 5.26
C LEU A 109 -7.26 4.10 6.64
N TYR A 110 -7.62 2.83 6.70
CA TYR A 110 -7.42 1.94 7.85
C TYR A 110 -6.06 1.27 7.76
N ILE A 111 -5.36 1.18 8.88
CA ILE A 111 -3.98 0.71 8.96
C ILE A 111 -3.88 -0.27 10.13
N THR A 112 -3.50 -1.52 9.86
CA THR A 112 -3.20 -2.49 10.92
C THR A 112 -1.76 -2.32 11.38
N ALA A 113 -1.54 -2.30 12.69
CA ALA A 113 -0.25 -1.94 13.27
C ALA A 113 0.01 -2.70 14.58
N CYS A 114 0.74 -3.82 14.51
CA CYS A 114 1.00 -4.72 15.64
C CYS A 114 -0.24 -4.93 16.54
N GLU A 115 -0.37 -4.22 17.67
CA GLU A 115 -1.47 -4.34 18.64
C GLU A 115 -2.67 -3.41 18.40
N HIS A 116 -2.59 -2.52 17.41
CA HIS A 116 -3.56 -1.45 17.16
C HIS A 116 -4.10 -1.45 15.73
N VAL A 117 -5.21 -0.75 15.55
CA VAL A 117 -5.73 -0.34 14.24
C VAL A 117 -5.88 1.18 14.23
N TYR A 118 -5.20 1.83 13.30
CA TYR A 118 -5.31 3.26 13.07
C TYR A 118 -6.27 3.55 11.93
N ARG A 119 -6.85 4.75 11.94
CA ARG A 119 -7.56 5.31 10.79
C ARG A 119 -7.18 6.76 10.59
N ILE A 120 -7.06 7.17 9.34
CA ILE A 120 -6.80 8.56 8.96
C ILE A 120 -7.68 8.95 7.78
N ARG A 121 -8.16 10.19 7.80
CA ARG A 121 -8.95 10.76 6.72
C ARG A 121 -8.03 11.24 5.60
N MET A 122 -8.27 10.76 4.39
CA MET A 122 -7.47 11.07 3.21
C MET A 122 -8.17 12.08 2.30
N ASN A 123 -7.37 12.89 1.61
CA ASN A 123 -7.86 13.84 0.60
C ASN A 123 -8.30 13.15 -0.70
N VAL A 124 -7.75 11.96 -0.97
CA VAL A 124 -8.01 11.16 -2.18
C VAL A 124 -8.69 9.87 -1.77
N ALA A 125 -9.69 9.44 -2.55
CA ALA A 125 -10.41 8.20 -2.32
C ALA A 125 -9.59 6.99 -2.77
N GLY A 126 -9.71 5.88 -2.06
CA GLY A 126 -9.15 4.58 -2.41
C GLY A 126 -9.87 3.86 -3.54
N VAL A 127 -9.18 2.89 -4.16
CA VAL A 127 -9.82 1.90 -5.03
C VAL A 127 -10.50 0.82 -4.17
N HIS A 128 -11.82 0.79 -4.19
CA HIS A 128 -12.61 -0.26 -3.52
C HIS A 128 -12.69 -1.50 -4.42
N PRO A 129 -12.28 -2.69 -3.95
CA PRO A 129 -12.57 -3.92 -4.65
C PRO A 129 -14.10 -4.12 -4.61
N ALA A 130 -14.74 -4.12 -5.78
CA ALA A 130 -16.19 -4.19 -5.99
C ALA A 130 -16.98 -2.87 -5.80
N ALA A 131 -17.09 -2.13 -6.90
CA ALA A 131 -18.40 -1.69 -7.41
C ALA A 131 -18.34 -1.55 -8.94
N ARG A 132 -17.97 -2.62 -9.66
CA ARG A 132 -18.46 -2.74 -11.04
C ARG A 132 -19.97 -2.96 -10.93
N ARG A 133 -20.74 -1.87 -10.93
CA ARG A 133 -22.15 -1.95 -11.32
C ARG A 133 -22.14 -2.50 -12.73
N ARG A 134 -22.68 -3.70 -12.90
CA ARG A 134 -23.21 -4.13 -14.20
C ARG A 134 -24.35 -3.20 -14.58
#